data_AF-A0A7S0DBB0-F1
#
_entry.id   AF-A0A7S0DBB0-F1
#
_cell.length_a   1.000
_cell.length_b   1.000
_cell.length_c   1.000
_cell.angle_alpha   90.00
_cell.angle_beta   90.00
_cell.angle_gamma   90.00
#
_symmetry.space_group_name_H-M   'P 1'
#
loop_
_entity.id
_entity.type
_entity.pdbx_description
1 polymer ?
#
loop_
_entity_poly.entity_id
_entity_poly.type
_entity_poly.pdbx_seq_one_letter_code
_entity_poly.pdbx_strand_id
1 'polypeptide(L)'
;LIQRDMLLSARAQVKDRIRQVSTWEEFLKAMDDRCLALAPCSLTPAAEQMIRERSSEAAQEEGEVYDQQLCEAQTEGIPVRLTGAAKALCIPFDQPSLPSGTRCIGDPGKEARKWVLFGRSY
;
A
#
# COMPACT_ATOMS: atom_id res chain seq x y z
N LEU A 1 8.15 -17.71 26.80
CA LEU A 1 7.05 -18.63 26.41
C LEU A 1 6.97 -18.53 24.90
N ILE A 2 7.22 -19.62 24.16
CA ILE A 2 7.44 -19.59 22.70
C ILE A 2 6.34 -18.80 21.96
N GLN A 3 5.06 -19.05 22.28
CA GLN A 3 3.93 -18.35 21.66
C GLN A 3 4.00 -16.83 21.81
N ARG A 4 4.30 -16.34 23.02
CA ARG A 4 4.37 -14.89 23.30
C ARG A 4 5.51 -14.26 22.52
N ASP A 5 6.66 -14.90 22.54
CA ASP A 5 7.88 -14.34 21.97
C ASP A 5 7.79 -14.31 20.42
N MET A 6 7.17 -15.32 19.80
CA MET A 6 6.82 -15.31 18.37
C MET A 6 5.87 -14.16 18.00
N LEU A 7 4.79 -13.96 18.78
CA LEU A 7 3.82 -12.89 18.51
C LEU A 7 4.45 -11.50 18.64
N LEU A 8 5.29 -11.28 19.65
CA LEU A 8 5.98 -10.01 19.85
C LEU A 8 6.93 -9.70 18.71
N SER A 9 7.72 -10.69 18.27
CA SER A 9 8.62 -10.55 17.13
C SER A 9 7.87 -10.20 15.85
N ALA A 10 6.81 -10.92 15.52
CA ALA A 10 6.01 -10.65 14.31
C ALA A 10 5.35 -9.26 14.35
N ARG A 11 4.81 -8.84 15.49
CA ARG A 11 4.24 -7.50 15.66
C ARG A 11 5.28 -6.39 15.48
N ALA A 12 6.50 -6.59 16.00
CA ALA A 12 7.57 -5.62 15.83
C ALA A 12 7.96 -5.48 14.35
N GLN A 13 8.08 -6.59 13.62
CA GLN A 13 8.40 -6.59 12.20
C GLN A 13 7.32 -5.90 11.36
N VAL A 14 6.04 -6.18 11.61
CA VAL A 14 4.93 -5.52 10.89
C VAL A 14 4.92 -4.02 11.16
N LYS A 15 5.10 -3.60 12.42
CA LYS A 15 5.14 -2.18 12.79
C LYS A 15 6.30 -1.44 12.11
N ASP A 16 7.49 -2.04 12.05
CA ASP A 16 8.66 -1.48 11.37
C ASP A 16 8.47 -1.33 9.85
N ARG A 17 7.62 -2.18 9.26
CA ARG A 17 7.28 -2.18 7.84
C ARG A 17 6.11 -1.27 7.46
N ILE A 18 5.47 -0.59 8.41
CA ILE A 18 4.42 0.41 8.09
C ILE A 18 5.05 1.81 8.14
N ARG A 19 5.02 2.51 7.00
CA ARG A 19 5.55 3.87 6.85
C ARG A 19 4.41 4.85 6.68
N GLN A 20 4.29 5.83 7.57
CA GLN A 20 3.38 6.95 7.36
C GLN A 20 4.02 7.92 6.37
N VAL A 21 3.33 8.21 5.28
CA VAL A 21 3.85 9.00 4.15
C VAL A 21 2.85 10.07 3.75
N SER A 22 3.34 11.19 3.22
CA SER A 22 2.52 12.32 2.82
C SER A 22 2.76 12.78 1.38
N THR A 23 3.88 12.37 0.78
CA THR A 23 4.19 12.67 -0.62
C THR A 23 4.24 11.42 -1.48
N TRP A 24 4.25 11.61 -2.80
CA TRP A 24 4.31 10.51 -3.75
C TRP A 24 5.70 9.85 -3.76
N GLU A 25 6.76 10.62 -3.56
CA GLU A 25 8.14 10.13 -3.51
C GLU A 25 8.36 9.23 -2.29
N GLU A 26 7.84 9.64 -1.12
CA GLU A 26 7.85 8.81 0.09
C GLU A 26 7.04 7.52 -0.10
N PHE A 27 5.92 7.62 -0.81
CA PHE A 27 5.07 6.48 -1.12
C PHE A 27 5.77 5.44 -2.00
N LEU A 28 6.39 5.87 -3.10
CA LEU A 28 7.15 4.96 -3.98
C LEU A 28 8.33 4.34 -3.22
N LYS A 29 9.09 5.16 -2.50
CA LYS A 29 10.18 4.66 -1.67
C LYS A 29 9.73 3.57 -0.69
N ALA A 30 8.55 3.72 -0.08
CA ALA A 30 7.99 2.68 0.78
C ALA A 30 7.65 1.39 0.02
N MET A 31 7.19 1.46 -1.23
CA MET A 31 6.92 0.28 -2.06
C MET A 31 8.20 -0.45 -2.45
N ASP A 32 9.26 0.29 -2.78
CA ASP A 32 10.57 -0.25 -3.17
C ASP A 32 11.26 -0.91 -1.97
N ASP A 33 11.15 -0.29 -0.79
CA ASP A 33 11.63 -0.83 0.49
C ASP A 33 10.78 -2.01 1.02
N ARG A 34 9.84 -2.53 0.19
CA ARG A 34 8.88 -3.61 0.52
C ARG A 34 8.12 -3.38 1.82
N CYS A 35 7.70 -2.13 2.03
CA CYS A 35 6.91 -1.68 3.17
C CYS A 35 5.44 -1.43 2.76
N LEU A 36 4.60 -1.22 3.76
CA LEU A 36 3.24 -0.72 3.60
C LEU A 36 3.25 0.79 3.80
N ALA A 37 2.46 1.51 3.02
CA ALA A 37 2.35 2.97 3.10
C ALA A 37 1.01 3.36 3.74
N LEU A 38 1.06 4.01 4.91
CA LEU A 38 -0.10 4.69 5.50
C LEU A 38 -0.14 6.12 4.94
N ALA A 39 -1.05 6.37 4.00
CA ALA A 39 -1.07 7.60 3.23
C ALA A 39 -2.44 8.32 3.29
N PRO A 40 -2.47 9.66 3.19
CA PRO A 40 -3.71 10.42 3.21
C PRO A 40 -4.46 10.28 1.87
N CYS A 41 -5.72 9.86 1.91
CA CYS A 41 -6.55 9.63 0.72
C CYS A 41 -7.93 10.28 0.82
N SER A 42 -8.46 10.77 -0.31
CA SER A 42 -9.80 11.37 -0.44
C SER A 42 -10.94 10.34 -0.48
N LEU A 43 -10.61 9.03 -0.55
CA LEU A 43 -11.55 7.91 -0.65
C LEU A 43 -12.45 7.95 -1.90
N THR A 44 -12.00 8.63 -2.94
CA THR A 44 -12.70 8.63 -4.24
C THR A 44 -12.14 7.53 -5.13
N PRO A 45 -12.97 6.84 -5.95
CA PRO A 45 -12.49 5.82 -6.88
C PRO A 45 -11.37 6.30 -7.80
N ALA A 46 -11.43 7.57 -8.23
CA ALA A 46 -10.40 8.18 -9.06
C ALA A 46 -9.03 8.25 -8.36
N ALA A 47 -9.00 8.51 -7.05
CA ALA A 47 -7.75 8.56 -6.29
C ALA A 47 -7.13 7.17 -6.15
N GLU A 48 -7.95 6.14 -5.89
CA GLU A 48 -7.47 4.75 -5.83
C GLU A 48 -6.94 4.28 -7.18
N GLN A 49 -7.64 4.61 -8.27
CA GLN A 49 -7.22 4.27 -9.62
C GLN A 49 -5.89 4.94 -9.99
N MET A 50 -5.72 6.24 -9.70
CA MET A 50 -4.47 6.97 -9.89
C MET A 50 -3.29 6.35 -9.14
N ILE A 51 -3.49 5.96 -7.88
CA ILE A 51 -2.44 5.32 -7.08
C ILE A 51 -2.04 3.98 -7.70
N ARG A 52 -3.02 3.18 -8.13
CA ARG A 52 -2.79 1.88 -8.77
C ARG A 52 -2.01 2.03 -10.08
N GLU A 53 -2.44 2.93 -10.96
CA GLU A 53 -1.82 3.13 -12.28
C GLU A 53 -0.39 3.65 -12.14
N ARG A 54 -0.20 4.75 -11.40
CA ARG A 54 1.13 5.37 -11.24
C ARG A 54 2.14 4.48 -10.54
N SER A 55 1.69 3.69 -9.55
CA SER A 55 2.60 2.72 -8.88
C SER A 55 2.87 1.48 -9.75
N SER A 56 1.95 1.10 -10.63
CA SER A 56 2.18 0.05 -11.62
C SER A 56 3.21 0.49 -12.66
N GLU A 57 3.13 1.73 -13.14
CA GLU A 57 4.07 2.32 -14.09
C GLU A 57 5.47 2.42 -13.48
N ALA A 58 5.59 2.97 -12.27
CA ALA A 58 6.86 3.05 -11.56
C ALA A 58 7.53 1.68 -11.38
N ALA A 59 6.76 0.65 -11.02
CA ALA A 59 7.28 -0.72 -10.89
C ALA A 59 7.78 -1.31 -12.22
N GLN A 60 7.19 -0.94 -13.36
CA GLN A 60 7.63 -1.38 -14.68
C GLN A 60 8.93 -0.68 -15.11
N GLU A 61 9.09 0.61 -14.79
CA GLU A 61 10.29 1.39 -15.11
C GLU A 61 11.54 0.89 -14.38
N GLU A 62 11.41 0.48 -13.12
CA GLU A 62 12.51 -0.08 -12.34
C GLU A 62 12.91 -1.51 -12.75
N GLY A 63 12.22 -2.10 -13.74
CA GLY A 63 12.50 -3.46 -14.19
C GLY A 63 12.18 -4.51 -13.13
N GLU A 64 11.35 -4.19 -12.13
CA GLU A 64 10.83 -5.17 -11.18
C GLU A 64 9.87 -6.11 -11.92
N VAL A 65 10.45 -7.20 -12.46
CA VAL A 65 9.68 -8.35 -12.92
C VAL A 65 9.12 -9.03 -11.67
N TYR A 66 7.91 -8.63 -11.27
CA TYR A 66 7.06 -9.52 -10.48
C TYR A 66 6.92 -10.78 -11.31
N ASP A 67 7.63 -11.82 -10.87
CA ASP A 67 7.62 -13.11 -11.52
C ASP A 67 6.15 -13.46 -11.78
N GLN A 68 5.88 -14.00 -12.96
CA GLN A 68 4.61 -14.63 -13.30
C GLN A 68 4.42 -15.91 -12.45
N GLN A 69 4.78 -15.86 -11.16
CA GLN A 69 4.34 -16.81 -10.18
C GLN A 69 2.84 -16.60 -10.06
N LEU A 70 2.11 -17.47 -10.78
CA LEU A 70 0.76 -17.88 -10.43
C LEU A 70 0.72 -17.96 -8.91
N CYS A 71 0.03 -17.03 -8.25
CA CYS A 71 -0.54 -17.41 -6.99
C CYS A 71 -1.67 -18.39 -7.35
N GLU A 72 -1.56 -19.63 -6.88
CA GLU A 72 -2.65 -20.61 -6.92
C GLU A 72 -3.75 -20.18 -5.94
N ALA A 73 -4.29 -18.96 -6.09
CA ALA A 73 -5.54 -18.59 -5.46
C ALA A 73 -6.64 -19.27 -6.28
N GLN A 74 -7.03 -20.45 -5.80
CA GLN A 74 -7.97 -21.37 -6.44
C GLN A 74 -9.35 -20.72 -6.59
N THR A 75 -9.61 -20.14 -7.77
CA THR A 75 -10.95 -20.05 -8.33
C THR A 75 -10.80 -20.18 -9.85
N GLU A 76 -11.06 -21.40 -10.34
CA GLU A 76 -11.33 -21.72 -11.74
C GLU A 76 -10.38 -21.10 -12.79
N GLY A 77 -9.14 -21.59 -12.86
CA GLY A 77 -8.34 -21.55 -14.11
C GLY A 77 -7.85 -20.18 -14.59
N ILE A 78 -8.06 -19.09 -13.83
CA ILE A 78 -7.51 -17.78 -14.17
C ILE A 78 -6.11 -17.65 -13.54
N PRO A 79 -5.04 -17.48 -14.34
CA PRO A 79 -3.73 -17.21 -13.78
C PRO A 79 -3.76 -15.82 -13.13
N VAL A 80 -3.69 -15.78 -11.80
CA VAL A 80 -3.54 -14.51 -11.07
C VAL A 80 -2.08 -14.07 -11.21
N ARG A 81 -1.88 -12.99 -11.99
CA ARG A 81 -0.58 -12.36 -12.14
C ARG A 81 -0.42 -11.32 -11.03
N LEU A 82 0.61 -11.51 -10.20
CA LEU A 82 1.00 -10.48 -9.24
C LEU A 82 1.54 -9.27 -10.00
N THR A 83 1.15 -8.09 -9.55
CA THR A 83 1.57 -6.81 -10.13
C THR A 83 2.28 -5.99 -9.07
N GLY A 84 3.25 -5.16 -9.48
CA GLY A 84 3.88 -4.18 -8.60
C GLY A 84 2.96 -3.02 -8.17
N ALA A 85 1.74 -2.97 -8.68
CA ALA A 85 0.74 -1.95 -8.37
C ALA A 85 0.29 -2.01 -6.90
N ALA A 86 0.34 -0.87 -6.23
CA ALA A 86 -0.19 -0.72 -4.88
C ALA A 86 -1.72 -0.60 -4.91
N LYS A 87 -2.38 -1.23 -3.93
CA LYS A 87 -3.84 -1.16 -3.73
C LYS A 87 -4.14 -0.70 -2.31
N ALA A 88 -5.33 -0.12 -2.12
CA ALA A 88 -5.86 0.14 -0.78
C ALA A 88 -6.16 -1.21 -0.09
N LEU A 89 -5.56 -1.44 1.06
CA LEU A 89 -5.74 -2.67 1.85
C LEU A 89 -6.86 -2.48 2.88
N CYS A 90 -6.79 -1.38 3.63
CA CYS A 90 -7.81 -1.02 4.60
C CYS A 90 -7.72 0.46 5.02
N ILE A 91 -8.77 0.94 5.66
CA ILE A 91 -8.75 2.15 6.48
C ILE A 91 -8.59 1.68 7.93
N PRO A 92 -7.41 1.85 8.57
CA PRO A 92 -7.21 1.42 9.95
C PRO A 92 -8.24 2.08 10.89
N PHE A 93 -8.67 1.38 11.95
CA PHE A 93 -9.57 1.99 12.93
C PHE A 93 -8.84 2.96 13.86
N ASP A 94 -7.63 2.60 14.28
CA ASP A 94 -6.74 3.48 15.04
C ASP A 94 -5.89 4.28 14.06
N GLN A 95 -6.24 5.55 13.88
CA GLN A 95 -5.58 6.45 12.92
C GLN A 95 -4.91 7.62 13.66
N PRO A 96 -3.73 8.06 13.19
CA PRO A 96 -3.18 9.32 13.65
C PRO A 96 -4.09 10.48 13.25
N SER A 97 -3.93 11.62 13.92
CA SER A 97 -4.65 12.85 13.55
C SER A 97 -4.36 13.20 12.09
N LEU A 98 -5.41 13.51 11.32
CA LEU A 98 -5.30 14.02 9.95
C LEU A 98 -5.56 15.52 9.97
N PRO A 99 -4.53 16.38 9.82
CA PRO A 99 -4.71 17.82 9.81
C PRO A 99 -5.66 18.27 8.69
N SER A 100 -6.49 19.28 8.96
CA SER A 100 -7.33 19.90 7.93
C SER A 100 -6.47 20.46 6.80
N GLY A 101 -6.93 20.34 5.55
CA GLY A 101 -6.16 20.74 4.38
C GLY A 101 -5.09 19.74 3.93
N THR A 102 -4.92 18.60 4.61
CA THR A 102 -4.01 17.54 4.13
C THR A 102 -4.46 17.07 2.76
N ARG A 103 -3.56 17.09 1.77
CA ARG A 103 -3.88 16.69 0.39
C ARG A 103 -3.89 15.19 0.21
N CYS A 104 -4.76 14.71 -0.67
CA CYS A 104 -4.80 13.31 -1.07
C CYS A 104 -3.60 12.96 -1.97
N ILE A 105 -2.94 11.82 -1.71
CA ILE A 105 -1.80 11.38 -2.53
C ILE A 105 -2.19 10.95 -3.94
N GLY A 106 -3.42 10.43 -4.11
CA GLY A 106 -3.96 9.96 -5.39
C GLY A 106 -4.71 11.03 -6.17
N ASP A 107 -5.02 12.16 -5.54
CA ASP A 107 -5.71 13.29 -6.16
C ASP A 107 -5.31 14.59 -5.42
N PRO A 108 -4.15 15.19 -5.75
CA PRO A 108 -3.61 16.35 -5.04
C PRO A 108 -4.50 17.61 -5.09
N GLY A 109 -5.54 17.62 -5.93
CA GLY A 109 -6.56 18.66 -5.98
C GLY A 109 -7.64 18.52 -4.90
N LYS A 110 -7.69 17.40 -4.18
CA LYS A 110 -8.67 17.13 -3.12
C LYS A 110 -8.02 16.97 -1.76
N GLU A 111 -8.77 17.35 -0.74
CA GLU A 111 -8.42 17.07 0.65
C GLU A 111 -8.63 15.58 0.98
N ALA A 112 -7.71 15.04 1.77
CA ALA A 112 -7.80 13.70 2.30
C ALA A 112 -8.88 13.60 3.37
N ARG A 113 -9.59 12.48 3.39
CA ARG A 113 -10.63 12.19 4.38
C ARG A 113 -10.11 11.27 5.49
N LYS A 114 -9.21 10.33 5.15
CA LYS A 114 -8.68 9.31 6.05
C LYS A 114 -7.24 8.96 5.69
N TRP A 115 -6.55 8.37 6.65
CA TRP A 115 -5.36 7.58 6.39
C TRP A 115 -5.76 6.20 5.88
N VAL A 116 -5.17 5.80 4.76
CA VAL A 116 -5.42 4.50 4.12
C VAL A 116 -4.11 3.73 4.07
N LEU A 117 -4.15 2.46 4.42
CA LEU A 117 -3.00 1.57 4.30
C LEU A 117 -2.96 1.00 2.89
N PHE A 118 -1.86 1.28 2.17
CA PHE A 118 -1.60 0.79 0.83
C PHE A 118 -0.44 -0.20 0.82
N GLY A 119 -0.47 -1.10 -0.14
CA GLY A 119 0.64 -2.01 -0.41
C GLY A 119 0.40 -2.88 -1.64
N ARG A 120 1.43 -3.62 -2.02
CA ARG A 120 1.34 -4.69 -3.02
C ARG A 120 0.60 -5.88 -2.38
N SER A 121 -0.40 -6.43 -3.06
CA SER A 121 -1.24 -7.52 -2.54
C SER A 121 -1.08 -8.80 -3.36
N TYR A 122 -1.40 -9.93 -2.73
CA TYR A 122 -1.63 -11.19 -3.42
C TYR A 122 -2.88 -11.14 -4.31
#